data_AF-A0A9R0Z7B6-F1
#
_entry.id   AF-A0A9R0Z7B6-F1
#
_cell.length_a   1.000
_cell.length_b   1.000
_cell.length_c   1.000
_cell.angle_alpha   90.00
_cell.angle_beta   90.00
_cell.angle_gamma   90.00
#
_symmetry.space_group_name_H-M   'P 1'
#
loop_
_entity.id
_entity.type
_entity.pdbx_description
1 polymer ?
#
loop_
_entity_poly.entity_id
_entity_poly.type
_entity_poly.pdbx_seq_one_letter_code
_entity_poly.pdbx_strand_id
1 'polypeptide(L)'
;MAAADEDDITGLHELSSEDEDYSYDDDVSDNDTSLPANVSGRKAQYSKKNSRNVDSLPLMEGEGRALKVYGFNHVQRTQFLQTLMRYGFQNYDWKEYLPRLKGKSVEEIQRYGELVMAHLVEDTNDSPTYADGVPKEMRADETLVRLAKISLVEEKVAAMEQGKITKLFPNYLMYEFTGLSGGRIWKGEHDLLLLKALIKHGYARWQYISDDRDNGLFETARRELNLPSANELISSQSNNEANGNLESTQEVQVNPTSLSQYRDIQRKIVEFIRKRYHILEKCLDIEYAVIKTNTPVPDDLTEQNVPMGHSPAVPDISEVLRELPPLVPICK
;
A
#
# COMPACT_ATOMS: atom_id res chain seq x y z
N MET A 1 24.06 52.27 -13.18
CA MET A 1 22.87 52.06 -12.34
C MET A 1 22.09 50.93 -12.97
N ALA A 2 22.01 49.82 -12.25
CA ALA A 2 21.32 48.59 -12.62
C ALA A 2 19.94 48.55 -11.95
N ALA A 3 18.95 48.03 -12.66
CA ALA A 3 17.64 47.54 -12.19
C ALA A 3 16.92 46.98 -13.44
N ALA A 4 16.25 45.84 -13.46
CA ALA A 4 16.01 44.80 -12.47
C ALA A 4 15.71 43.51 -13.25
N ASP A 5 16.24 42.39 -12.78
CA ASP A 5 15.92 41.04 -13.26
C ASP A 5 14.61 40.59 -12.60
N GLU A 6 13.61 40.29 -13.42
CA GLU A 6 12.37 39.60 -13.06
C GLU A 6 12.18 38.53 -14.13
N ASP A 7 12.52 37.27 -13.82
CA ASP A 7 11.95 36.03 -14.37
C ASP A 7 12.89 34.86 -14.05
N ASP A 8 12.91 34.41 -12.79
CA ASP A 8 13.43 33.09 -12.44
C ASP A 8 12.75 32.54 -11.17
N ILE A 9 11.45 32.20 -11.26
CA ILE A 9 10.76 31.36 -10.27
C ILE A 9 9.90 30.34 -11.02
N THR A 10 10.54 29.34 -11.62
CA THR A 10 9.91 28.04 -11.88
C THR A 10 10.86 26.93 -11.46
N GLY A 11 11.13 26.85 -10.15
CA GLY A 11 11.82 25.73 -9.50
C GLY A 11 10.92 24.50 -9.37
N LEU A 12 10.30 24.06 -10.46
CA LEU A 12 9.65 22.75 -10.56
C LEU A 12 10.72 21.74 -10.98
N HIS A 13 11.60 21.38 -10.06
CA HIS A 13 12.51 20.26 -10.25
C HIS A 13 12.54 19.40 -8.98
N GLU A 14 12.35 18.09 -9.21
CA GLU A 14 12.71 16.98 -8.32
C GLU A 14 11.99 16.81 -6.98
N LEU A 15 10.83 16.14 -7.02
CA LEU A 15 10.45 15.17 -5.99
C LEU A 15 10.00 13.89 -6.72
N SER A 16 10.96 13.16 -7.25
CA SER A 16 10.74 11.85 -7.89
C SER A 16 11.96 10.97 -7.63
N SER A 17 12.09 10.40 -6.42
CA SER A 17 13.17 9.43 -6.15
C SER A 17 12.91 8.39 -5.06
N GLU A 18 11.69 8.20 -4.52
CA GLU A 18 11.49 7.28 -3.37
C GLU A 18 10.83 5.94 -3.71
N ASP A 19 10.36 5.75 -4.95
CA ASP A 19 9.60 4.55 -5.34
C ASP A 19 10.43 3.48 -6.07
N GLU A 20 11.68 3.78 -6.48
CA GLU A 20 12.51 2.86 -7.27
C GLU A 20 13.07 1.68 -6.45
N ASP A 21 13.06 1.76 -5.11
CA ASP A 21 13.68 0.75 -4.24
C ASP A 21 12.81 -0.51 -4.00
N TYR A 22 11.60 -0.58 -4.56
CA TYR A 22 10.64 -1.66 -4.24
C TYR A 22 10.40 -2.67 -5.37
N SER A 23 11.19 -2.60 -6.45
CA SER A 23 11.21 -3.57 -7.56
C SER A 23 12.29 -4.64 -7.34
N TYR A 24 12.16 -5.45 -6.29
CA TYR A 24 12.97 -6.66 -6.12
C TYR A 24 12.14 -7.87 -6.56
N ASP A 25 12.62 -8.58 -7.58
CA ASP A 25 12.02 -9.79 -8.13
C ASP A 25 11.81 -10.87 -7.05
N ASP A 26 10.72 -11.63 -7.18
CA ASP A 26 10.20 -12.65 -6.26
C ASP A 26 11.03 -13.96 -6.22
N ASP A 27 12.33 -13.89 -6.47
CA ASP A 27 13.23 -15.06 -6.49
C ASP A 27 14.13 -15.09 -5.25
N VAL A 28 13.54 -15.44 -4.11
CA VAL A 28 14.28 -15.96 -2.95
C VAL A 28 13.76 -17.35 -2.55
N SER A 29 13.98 -18.30 -3.45
CA SER A 29 14.09 -19.71 -3.09
C SER A 29 15.45 -19.92 -2.40
N ASP A 30 15.49 -19.82 -1.08
CA ASP A 30 16.59 -20.39 -0.31
C ASP A 30 16.15 -21.76 0.24
N ASN A 31 16.28 -22.77 -0.63
CA ASN A 31 16.25 -24.17 -0.22
C ASN A 31 17.63 -24.51 0.36
N ASP A 32 17.86 -24.13 1.62
CA ASP A 32 19.08 -24.51 2.33
C ASP A 32 18.95 -25.98 2.77
N THR A 33 19.17 -26.91 1.83
CA THR A 33 19.44 -28.32 2.11
C THR A 33 20.45 -28.85 1.10
N SER A 34 21.71 -28.45 1.26
CA SER A 34 22.83 -29.22 0.73
C SER A 34 24.06 -29.06 1.62
N LEU A 35 24.11 -29.86 2.70
CA LEU A 35 25.39 -30.28 3.26
C LEU A 35 25.78 -31.62 2.59
N PRO A 36 27.06 -31.82 2.22
CA PRO A 36 27.49 -33.01 1.53
C PRO A 36 27.34 -34.23 2.44
N ALA A 37 26.69 -35.26 1.90
CA ALA A 37 26.56 -36.56 2.52
C ALA A 37 27.96 -37.17 2.73
N ASN A 38 28.33 -37.47 3.98
CA ASN A 38 28.75 -38.82 4.30
C ASN A 38 28.70 -39.19 5.80
N VAL A 39 28.12 -40.38 6.02
CA VAL A 39 28.34 -41.37 7.09
C VAL A 39 27.52 -41.29 8.41
N SER A 40 26.51 -42.18 8.44
CA SER A 40 26.06 -43.03 9.55
C SER A 40 25.21 -42.47 10.69
N GLY A 41 23.92 -42.81 10.58
CA GLY A 41 23.26 -43.56 11.65
C GLY A 41 22.51 -42.75 12.69
N ARG A 42 21.26 -42.36 12.38
CA ARG A 42 20.06 -42.52 13.21
C ARG A 42 18.87 -42.03 12.39
N LYS A 43 17.85 -42.89 12.22
CA LYS A 43 16.55 -42.51 11.65
C LYS A 43 15.99 -41.34 12.47
N ALA A 44 16.10 -40.11 11.96
CA ALA A 44 15.32 -38.99 12.46
C ALA A 44 13.88 -39.24 12.00
N GLN A 45 13.08 -39.81 12.89
CA GLN A 45 11.64 -39.80 12.79
C GLN A 45 11.22 -38.36 12.50
N TYR A 46 10.35 -38.18 11.50
CA TYR A 46 9.57 -36.96 11.25
C TYR A 46 9.30 -36.28 12.59
N SER A 47 10.04 -35.19 12.86
CA SER A 47 9.82 -34.40 14.06
C SER A 47 8.43 -33.82 13.93
N LYS A 48 7.49 -34.46 14.62
CA LYS A 48 6.15 -33.95 14.81
C LYS A 48 6.32 -32.50 15.21
N LYS A 49 5.69 -31.65 14.40
CA LYS A 49 5.52 -30.21 14.53
C LYS A 49 5.04 -29.88 15.96
N ASN A 50 5.97 -29.88 16.92
CA ASN A 50 5.74 -29.33 18.23
C ASN A 50 5.52 -27.85 17.95
N SER A 51 4.31 -27.38 18.28
CA SER A 51 4.11 -26.00 18.69
C SER A 51 5.26 -25.66 19.64
N ARG A 52 6.30 -25.02 19.11
CA ARG A 52 7.32 -24.40 19.96
C ARG A 52 6.54 -23.33 20.68
N ASN A 53 6.49 -23.40 21.99
CA ASN A 53 5.85 -22.37 22.79
C ASN A 53 6.52 -21.04 22.40
N VAL A 54 5.76 -20.12 21.79
CA VAL A 54 6.30 -18.86 21.25
C VAL A 54 6.98 -18.05 22.35
N ASP A 55 6.49 -18.15 23.59
CA ASP A 55 7.05 -17.48 24.76
C ASP A 55 8.43 -18.03 25.16
N SER A 56 8.80 -19.21 24.67
CA SER A 56 10.12 -19.83 24.91
C SER A 56 11.14 -19.55 23.81
N LEU A 57 10.76 -18.85 22.74
CA LEU A 57 11.69 -18.53 21.66
C LEU A 57 12.73 -17.51 22.15
N PRO A 58 14.03 -17.77 21.96
CA PRO A 58 15.06 -16.80 22.31
C PRO A 58 14.91 -15.54 21.44
N LEU A 59 15.17 -14.37 22.05
CA LEU A 59 15.17 -13.10 21.33
C LEU A 59 16.15 -13.14 20.15
N MET A 60 17.37 -13.63 20.38
CA MET A 60 18.41 -13.79 19.36
C MET A 60 19.04 -15.18 19.44
N GLU A 61 19.29 -15.80 18.29
CA GLU A 61 20.11 -17.01 18.15
C GLU A 61 21.09 -16.85 16.97
N GLY A 62 22.33 -17.30 17.14
CA GLY A 62 23.38 -17.15 16.12
C GLY A 62 23.93 -15.73 16.01
N GLU A 63 24.90 -15.55 15.10
CA GLU A 63 25.60 -14.29 14.88
C GLU A 63 25.81 -14.03 13.38
N GLY A 64 26.05 -12.77 13.01
CA GLY A 64 26.33 -12.36 11.63
C GLY A 64 25.24 -12.85 10.66
N ARG A 65 25.63 -13.60 9.63
CA ARG A 65 24.69 -14.13 8.62
C ARG A 65 23.74 -15.20 9.16
N ALA A 66 24.09 -15.85 10.26
CA ALA A 66 23.27 -16.88 10.89
C ALA A 66 22.34 -16.30 11.97
N LEU A 67 22.37 -14.98 12.20
CA LEU A 67 21.53 -14.32 13.20
C LEU A 67 20.05 -14.52 12.86
N LYS A 68 19.31 -15.02 13.84
CA LYS A 68 17.85 -15.03 13.83
C LYS A 68 17.31 -14.30 15.05
N VAL A 69 16.22 -13.57 14.83
CA VAL A 69 15.53 -12.81 15.88
C VAL A 69 14.14 -13.41 16.06
N TYR A 70 13.81 -13.97 17.23
CA TYR A 70 12.64 -14.84 17.41
C TYR A 70 12.52 -15.93 16.33
N GLY A 71 13.66 -16.48 15.91
CA GLY A 71 13.74 -17.48 14.83
C GLY A 71 13.51 -16.93 13.42
N PHE A 72 13.37 -15.61 13.21
CA PHE A 72 13.33 -14.98 11.88
C PHE A 72 14.74 -14.78 11.35
N ASN A 73 15.07 -15.44 10.24
CA ASN A 73 16.33 -15.19 9.53
C ASN A 73 16.31 -13.82 8.83
N HIS A 74 17.46 -13.39 8.30
CA HIS A 74 17.58 -12.09 7.63
C HIS A 74 16.53 -11.87 6.53
N VAL A 75 16.33 -12.85 5.65
CA VAL A 75 15.34 -12.78 4.56
C VAL A 75 13.93 -12.56 5.11
N GLN A 76 13.53 -13.28 6.15
CA GLN A 76 12.22 -13.15 6.78
C GLN A 76 12.06 -11.80 7.49
N ARG A 77 13.10 -11.27 8.14
CA ARG A 77 13.07 -9.94 8.76
C ARG A 77 12.91 -8.84 7.72
N THR A 78 13.68 -8.91 6.63
CA THR A 78 13.54 -7.99 5.49
C THR A 78 12.13 -8.08 4.88
N GLN A 79 11.61 -9.30 4.68
CA GLN A 79 10.27 -9.50 4.13
C GLN A 79 9.16 -8.98 5.05
N PHE A 80 9.33 -9.09 6.37
CA PHE A 80 8.41 -8.50 7.34
C PHE A 80 8.39 -6.97 7.19
N LEU A 81 9.56 -6.32 7.21
CA LEU A 81 9.67 -4.86 7.07
C LEU A 81 9.13 -4.38 5.71
N GLN A 82 9.40 -5.09 4.62
CA GLN A 82 8.82 -4.78 3.31
C GLN A 82 7.29 -4.93 3.30
N THR A 83 6.76 -5.92 4.00
CA THR A 83 5.29 -6.10 4.12
C THR A 83 4.70 -4.95 4.92
N LEU A 84 5.33 -4.57 6.03
CA LEU A 84 4.96 -3.40 6.85
C LEU A 84 4.98 -2.10 6.04
N MET A 85 6.02 -1.86 5.25
CA MET A 85 6.15 -0.67 4.40
C MET A 85 5.13 -0.60 3.25
N ARG A 86 4.50 -1.73 2.91
CA ARG A 86 3.47 -1.81 1.85
C ARG A 86 2.05 -1.75 2.38
N TYR A 87 1.79 -2.37 3.54
CA TYR A 87 0.44 -2.63 4.04
C TYR A 87 0.18 -2.12 5.46
N GLY A 88 1.19 -1.57 6.13
CA GLY A 88 1.12 -1.28 7.55
C GLY A 88 0.87 -2.54 8.38
N PHE A 89 0.31 -2.37 9.59
CA PHE A 89 0.04 -3.48 10.51
C PHE A 89 -1.24 -4.27 10.18
N GLN A 90 -1.95 -3.94 9.09
CA GLN A 90 -3.15 -4.68 8.65
C GLN A 90 -4.19 -4.86 9.77
N ASN A 91 -4.49 -3.79 10.52
CA ASN A 91 -5.38 -3.84 11.70
C ASN A 91 -5.01 -4.93 12.73
N TYR A 92 -3.72 -5.29 12.79
CA TYR A 92 -3.18 -6.36 13.64
C TYR A 92 -3.73 -7.76 13.30
N ASP A 93 -4.31 -7.96 12.10
CA ASP A 93 -4.60 -9.30 11.58
C ASP A 93 -3.34 -9.91 10.98
N TRP A 94 -2.51 -10.49 11.84
CA TRP A 94 -1.23 -11.10 11.47
C TRP A 94 -1.34 -12.25 10.47
N LYS A 95 -2.55 -12.75 10.17
CA LYS A 95 -2.76 -13.73 9.09
C LYS A 95 -2.43 -13.16 7.73
N GLU A 96 -2.60 -11.86 7.53
CA GLU A 96 -2.32 -11.16 6.25
C GLU A 96 -0.82 -11.18 5.88
N TYR A 97 0.05 -11.43 6.85
CA TYR A 97 1.49 -11.56 6.65
C TYR A 97 1.93 -12.98 6.24
N LEU A 98 1.10 -14.01 6.47
CA LEU A 98 1.44 -15.42 6.20
C LEU A 98 1.87 -15.70 4.75
N PRO A 99 1.23 -15.13 3.70
CA PRO A 99 1.63 -15.42 2.32
C PRO A 99 3.09 -15.06 2.01
N ARG A 100 3.64 -14.08 2.74
CA ARG A 100 5.01 -13.55 2.56
C ARG A 100 6.01 -14.16 3.53
N LEU A 101 5.55 -14.66 4.69
CA LEU A 101 6.39 -15.25 5.73
C LEU A 101 6.18 -16.76 5.84
N LYS A 102 6.46 -17.45 4.73
CA LYS A 102 6.29 -18.92 4.63
C LYS A 102 7.04 -19.64 5.76
N GLY A 103 6.35 -20.56 6.41
CA GLY A 103 6.90 -21.36 7.51
C GLY A 103 6.79 -20.73 8.89
N LYS A 104 6.24 -19.52 9.02
CA LYS A 104 5.91 -18.89 10.31
C LYS A 104 4.45 -19.09 10.69
N SER A 105 4.20 -19.19 11.99
CA SER A 105 2.86 -19.15 12.60
C SER A 105 2.40 -17.71 12.82
N VAL A 106 1.09 -17.53 13.02
CA VAL A 106 0.49 -16.21 13.30
C VAL A 106 1.07 -15.65 14.61
N GLU A 107 1.27 -16.51 15.60
CA GLU A 107 1.80 -16.15 16.92
C GLU A 107 3.28 -15.75 16.84
N GLU A 108 4.10 -16.42 16.01
CA GLU A 108 5.48 -15.99 15.74
C GLU A 108 5.54 -14.62 15.04
N ILE A 109 4.65 -14.39 14.07
CA ILE A 109 4.57 -13.10 13.36
C ILE A 109 4.13 -12.00 14.30
N GLN A 110 3.11 -12.24 15.13
CA GLN A 110 2.67 -11.30 16.15
C GLN A 110 3.82 -10.95 17.09
N ARG A 111 4.54 -11.95 17.62
CA ARG A 111 5.64 -11.70 18.57
C ARG A 111 6.77 -10.88 17.95
N TYR A 112 7.11 -11.15 16.70
CA TYR A 112 8.08 -10.35 15.96
C TYR A 112 7.54 -8.94 15.65
N GLY A 113 6.25 -8.80 15.35
CA GLY A 113 5.61 -7.50 15.15
C GLY A 113 5.60 -6.63 16.40
N GLU A 114 5.38 -7.21 17.59
CA GLU A 114 5.52 -6.55 18.89
C GLU A 114 6.94 -6.01 19.11
N LEU A 115 7.96 -6.79 18.73
CA LEU A 115 9.35 -6.34 18.77
C LEU A 115 9.58 -5.13 17.85
N VAL A 116 9.10 -5.20 16.61
CA VAL A 116 9.21 -4.09 15.64
C VAL A 116 8.49 -2.84 16.14
N MET A 117 7.32 -2.97 16.77
CA MET A 117 6.62 -1.85 17.40
C MET A 117 7.42 -1.23 18.54
N ALA A 118 8.06 -2.03 19.39
CA ALA A 118 8.95 -1.53 20.43
C ALA A 118 10.16 -0.77 19.85
N HIS A 119 10.73 -1.29 18.76
CA HIS A 119 11.83 -0.65 18.03
C HIS A 119 11.43 0.66 17.33
N LEU A 120 10.18 0.77 16.87
CA LEU A 120 9.65 2.00 16.24
C LEU A 120 9.50 3.16 17.22
N VAL A 121 9.30 2.88 18.51
CA VAL A 121 9.10 3.89 19.55
C VAL A 121 10.35 4.12 20.41
N GLU A 122 11.46 3.45 20.09
CA GLU A 122 12.75 3.72 20.75
C GLU A 122 13.29 5.08 20.32
N ASP A 123 13.83 5.84 21.27
CA ASP A 123 14.45 7.14 20.99
C ASP A 123 15.62 7.00 20.01
N THR A 124 15.64 7.85 18.99
CA THR A 124 16.72 7.88 17.99
C THR A 124 18.06 8.15 18.67
N ASN A 125 19.03 7.27 18.40
CA ASN A 125 20.37 7.31 18.96
C ASN A 125 21.37 6.69 17.98
N ASP A 126 22.66 7.03 18.13
CA ASP A 126 23.75 6.57 17.24
C ASP A 126 24.17 5.09 17.46
N SER A 127 23.47 4.36 18.33
CA SER A 127 23.77 2.94 18.56
C SER A 127 23.45 2.11 17.32
N PRO A 128 24.33 1.17 16.92
CA PRO A 128 24.04 0.22 15.84
C PRO A 128 23.01 -0.85 16.24
N THR A 129 22.63 -0.94 17.51
CA THR A 129 21.64 -1.89 18.05
C THR A 129 20.57 -1.15 18.86
N TYR A 130 19.38 -1.74 18.94
CA TYR A 130 18.33 -1.35 19.88
C TYR A 130 18.74 -1.66 21.34
N ALA A 131 17.96 -1.18 22.30
CA ALA A 131 18.21 -1.38 23.73
C ALA A 131 18.24 -2.86 24.17
N ASP A 132 17.60 -3.74 23.40
CA ASP A 132 17.58 -5.19 23.60
C ASP A 132 18.75 -5.94 22.93
N GLY A 133 19.66 -5.21 22.27
CA GLY A 133 20.84 -5.74 21.58
C GLY A 133 20.61 -6.18 20.13
N VAL A 134 19.38 -6.13 19.62
CA VAL A 134 19.08 -6.45 18.23
C VAL A 134 19.68 -5.39 17.30
N PRO A 135 20.39 -5.77 16.21
CA PRO A 135 20.90 -4.81 15.23
C PRO A 135 19.79 -3.96 14.58
N LYS A 136 20.06 -2.67 14.39
CA LYS A 136 19.13 -1.76 13.71
C LYS A 136 19.15 -2.04 12.20
N GLU A 137 18.08 -2.66 11.72
CA GLU A 137 17.84 -2.93 10.29
C GLU A 137 16.77 -1.99 9.69
N MET A 138 15.96 -1.37 10.55
CA MET A 138 14.83 -0.51 10.16
C MET A 138 15.18 0.97 10.35
N ARG A 139 14.83 1.78 9.35
CA ARG A 139 14.82 3.25 9.49
C ARG A 139 13.49 3.67 10.11
N ALA A 140 13.50 3.93 11.42
CA ALA A 140 12.27 4.20 12.19
C ALA A 140 11.50 5.40 11.64
N ASP A 141 12.16 6.52 11.37
CA ASP A 141 11.53 7.74 10.86
C ASP A 141 10.79 7.51 9.53
N GLU A 142 11.47 6.92 8.54
CA GLU A 142 10.87 6.58 7.24
C GLU A 142 9.70 5.60 7.40
N THR A 143 9.83 4.63 8.30
CA THR A 143 8.78 3.63 8.56
C THR A 143 7.56 4.28 9.19
N LEU A 144 7.74 5.15 10.18
CA LEU A 144 6.65 5.89 10.84
C LEU A 144 5.93 6.81 9.84
N VAL A 145 6.65 7.52 8.98
CA VAL A 145 6.04 8.35 7.92
C VAL A 145 5.20 7.48 6.99
N ARG A 146 5.71 6.30 6.57
CA ARG A 146 4.95 5.39 5.72
C ARG A 146 3.69 4.85 6.41
N LEU A 147 3.79 4.47 7.68
CA LEU A 147 2.65 3.99 8.48
C LEU A 147 1.58 5.08 8.65
N ALA A 148 2.00 6.32 8.88
CA ALA A 148 1.08 7.46 8.96
C ALA A 148 0.33 7.66 7.63
N LYS A 149 1.04 7.64 6.49
CA LYS A 149 0.42 7.75 5.16
C LYS A 149 -0.58 6.64 4.88
N ILE A 150 -0.25 5.39 5.20
CA ILE A 150 -1.17 4.25 5.04
C ILE A 150 -2.42 4.46 5.91
N SER A 151 -2.24 4.87 7.18
CA SER A 151 -3.35 5.12 8.10
C SER A 151 -4.28 6.23 7.59
N LEU A 152 -3.73 7.32 7.04
CA LEU A 152 -4.52 8.40 6.45
C LEU A 152 -5.38 7.93 5.27
N VAL A 153 -4.83 7.05 4.42
CA VAL A 153 -5.59 6.45 3.31
C VAL A 153 -6.71 5.57 3.83
N GLU A 154 -6.44 4.70 4.80
CA GLU A 154 -7.43 3.80 5.41
C GLU A 154 -8.57 4.58 6.08
N GLU A 155 -8.25 5.58 6.89
CA GLU A 155 -9.23 6.44 7.55
C GLU A 155 -10.10 7.19 6.53
N LYS A 156 -9.47 7.73 5.47
CA LYS A 156 -10.18 8.46 4.43
C LYS A 156 -11.17 7.57 3.67
N VAL A 157 -10.73 6.36 3.29
CA VAL A 157 -11.59 5.38 2.60
C VAL A 157 -12.73 4.94 3.53
N ALA A 158 -12.43 4.63 4.78
CA ALA A 158 -13.44 4.24 5.77
C ALA A 158 -14.49 5.33 5.99
N ALA A 159 -14.08 6.61 6.04
CA ALA A 159 -15.00 7.74 6.20
C ALA A 159 -15.95 7.88 5.00
N MET A 160 -15.47 7.68 3.77
CA MET A 160 -16.31 7.65 2.56
C MET A 160 -17.30 6.49 2.59
N GLU A 161 -16.84 5.27 2.92
CA GLU A 161 -17.69 4.07 2.93
C GLU A 161 -18.76 4.11 4.02
N GLN A 162 -18.46 4.72 5.16
CA GLN A 162 -19.41 4.94 6.25
C GLN A 162 -20.35 6.13 6.00
N GLY A 163 -20.19 6.85 4.88
CA GLY A 163 -21.00 8.02 4.54
C GLY A 163 -20.77 9.22 5.47
N LYS A 164 -19.66 9.24 6.23
CA LYS A 164 -19.27 10.37 7.08
C LYS A 164 -18.89 11.60 6.25
N ILE A 165 -18.37 11.35 5.05
CA ILE A 165 -18.00 12.37 4.06
C ILE A 165 -18.56 11.97 2.69
N THR A 166 -18.89 12.96 1.86
CA THR A 166 -19.44 12.76 0.52
C THR A 166 -18.46 13.08 -0.60
N LYS A 167 -17.41 13.84 -0.29
CA LYS A 167 -16.30 14.17 -1.18
C LYS A 167 -15.02 13.64 -0.56
N LEU A 168 -14.12 13.13 -1.40
CA LEU A 168 -12.84 12.60 -0.94
C LEU A 168 -11.96 13.71 -0.32
N PHE A 169 -12.04 14.92 -0.88
CA PHE A 169 -11.29 16.08 -0.41
C PHE A 169 -12.19 17.33 -0.33
N PRO A 170 -11.91 18.24 0.61
CA PRO A 170 -12.57 19.53 0.73
C PRO A 170 -12.31 20.44 -0.49
N ASN A 171 -13.17 21.44 -0.70
CA ASN A 171 -13.14 22.27 -1.91
C ASN A 171 -11.83 23.07 -2.05
N TYR A 172 -11.22 23.55 -0.95
CA TYR A 172 -9.95 24.28 -1.06
C TYR A 172 -8.85 23.47 -1.74
N LEU A 173 -8.77 22.16 -1.48
CA LEU A 173 -7.84 21.25 -2.17
C LEU A 173 -8.25 21.02 -3.62
N MET A 174 -9.55 21.01 -3.93
CA MET A 174 -10.03 20.92 -5.32
C MET A 174 -9.61 22.14 -6.13
N TYR A 175 -9.57 23.33 -5.52
CA TYR A 175 -9.12 24.56 -6.17
C TYR A 175 -7.60 24.63 -6.31
N GLU A 176 -6.86 24.24 -5.26
CA GLU A 176 -5.39 24.23 -5.28
C GLU A 176 -4.86 23.19 -6.27
N PHE A 177 -5.44 21.99 -6.26
CA PHE A 177 -5.05 20.88 -7.13
C PHE A 177 -6.05 20.74 -8.29
N THR A 178 -6.05 21.72 -9.21
CA THR A 178 -6.94 21.75 -10.39
C THR A 178 -6.90 20.47 -11.25
N GLY A 179 -5.78 19.73 -11.20
CA GLY A 179 -5.64 18.42 -11.82
C GLY A 179 -6.64 17.37 -11.30
N LEU A 180 -7.23 17.56 -10.12
CA LEU A 180 -8.22 16.67 -9.54
C LEU A 180 -9.59 16.76 -10.24
N SER A 181 -9.97 17.97 -10.69
CA SER A 181 -11.26 18.25 -11.34
C SER A 181 -11.20 18.25 -12.88
N GLY A 182 -10.02 18.26 -13.48
CA GLY A 182 -9.84 18.47 -14.93
C GLY A 182 -10.03 17.23 -15.83
N GLY A 183 -10.20 16.04 -15.26
CA GLY A 183 -10.27 14.79 -16.03
C GLY A 183 -11.55 14.68 -16.87
N ARG A 184 -11.47 14.11 -18.07
CA ARG A 184 -12.66 13.88 -18.92
C ARG A 184 -13.45 12.66 -18.46
N ILE A 185 -12.74 11.57 -18.22
CA ILE A 185 -13.21 10.24 -17.82
C ILE A 185 -12.88 10.00 -16.34
N TRP A 186 -11.67 10.34 -15.90
CA TRP A 186 -11.25 10.17 -14.51
C TRP A 186 -11.90 11.21 -13.59
N LYS A 187 -12.47 10.75 -12.48
CA LYS A 187 -13.29 11.54 -11.52
C LYS A 187 -12.98 11.11 -10.09
N GLY A 188 -13.54 11.81 -9.10
CA GLY A 188 -13.34 11.51 -7.67
C GLY A 188 -13.71 10.09 -7.25
N GLU A 189 -14.68 9.45 -7.91
CA GLU A 189 -15.00 8.03 -7.67
C GLU A 189 -13.83 7.10 -8.04
N HIS A 190 -13.05 7.45 -9.07
CA HIS A 190 -11.86 6.72 -9.49
C HIS A 190 -10.68 6.99 -8.55
N ASP A 191 -10.61 8.18 -7.96
CA ASP A 191 -9.66 8.47 -6.88
C ASP A 191 -9.93 7.59 -5.67
N LEU A 192 -11.20 7.42 -5.28
CA LEU A 192 -11.57 6.49 -4.23
C LEU A 192 -11.21 5.03 -4.57
N LEU A 193 -11.47 4.59 -5.81
CA LEU A 193 -11.06 3.26 -6.27
C LEU A 193 -9.53 3.06 -6.24
N LEU A 194 -8.76 4.10 -6.57
CA LEU A 194 -7.30 4.07 -6.48
C LEU A 194 -6.82 3.93 -5.04
N LEU A 195 -7.39 4.68 -4.10
CA LEU A 195 -7.05 4.54 -2.67
C LEU A 195 -7.43 3.15 -2.13
N LYS A 196 -8.59 2.61 -2.52
CA LYS A 196 -8.99 1.24 -2.20
C LYS A 196 -8.03 0.20 -2.77
N ALA A 197 -7.59 0.40 -4.02
CA ALA A 197 -6.62 -0.49 -4.65
C ALA A 197 -5.26 -0.42 -3.96
N LEU A 198 -4.84 0.75 -3.44
CA LEU A 198 -3.64 0.88 -2.64
C LEU A 198 -3.72 0.08 -1.34
N ILE A 199 -4.85 0.13 -0.62
CA ILE A 199 -5.07 -0.69 0.59
C ILE A 199 -5.01 -2.19 0.25
N LYS A 200 -5.70 -2.60 -0.82
CA LYS A 200 -5.78 -4.02 -1.25
C LYS A 200 -4.42 -4.56 -1.71
N HIS A 201 -3.71 -3.82 -2.55
CA HIS A 201 -2.50 -4.29 -3.23
C HIS A 201 -1.21 -3.83 -2.57
N GLY A 202 -1.26 -2.84 -1.69
CA GLY A 202 -0.11 -2.29 -0.99
C GLY A 202 0.60 -1.18 -1.77
N TYR A 203 1.27 -0.31 -1.02
CA TYR A 203 2.03 0.82 -1.56
C TYR A 203 3.11 0.37 -2.57
N ALA A 204 3.37 1.22 -3.56
CA ALA A 204 4.33 1.02 -4.64
C ALA A 204 4.13 -0.27 -5.48
N ARG A 205 2.94 -0.88 -5.45
CA ARG A 205 2.56 -1.98 -6.34
C ARG A 205 1.76 -1.52 -7.54
N TRP A 206 2.24 -0.47 -8.22
CA TRP A 206 1.53 0.20 -9.32
C TRP A 206 1.10 -0.73 -10.45
N GLN A 207 1.96 -1.70 -10.81
CA GLN A 207 1.62 -2.71 -11.81
C GLN A 207 0.47 -3.62 -11.35
N TYR A 208 0.52 -4.13 -10.12
CA TYR A 208 -0.56 -4.97 -9.56
C TYR A 208 -1.88 -4.19 -9.42
N ILE A 209 -1.81 -2.93 -8.98
CA ILE A 209 -2.97 -2.02 -8.93
C ILE A 209 -3.57 -1.84 -10.32
N SER A 210 -2.71 -1.61 -11.32
CA SER A 210 -3.12 -1.45 -12.71
C SER A 210 -3.68 -2.73 -13.32
N ASP A 211 -3.13 -3.91 -13.00
CA ASP A 211 -3.53 -5.17 -13.62
C ASP A 211 -4.78 -5.80 -12.98
N ASP A 212 -5.19 -5.33 -11.80
CA ASP A 212 -6.43 -5.76 -11.15
C ASP A 212 -7.66 -5.25 -11.91
N ARG A 213 -8.25 -6.15 -12.70
CA ARG A 213 -9.43 -5.85 -13.53
C ARG A 213 -10.67 -5.51 -12.71
N ASP A 214 -10.75 -5.95 -11.45
CA ASP A 214 -11.93 -5.75 -10.61
C ASP A 214 -12.07 -4.29 -10.16
N ASN A 215 -10.98 -3.53 -10.16
CA ASN A 215 -10.99 -2.12 -9.76
C ASN A 215 -11.31 -1.16 -10.93
N GLY A 216 -11.28 -1.64 -12.18
CA GLY A 216 -11.59 -0.84 -13.38
C GLY A 216 -10.59 0.29 -13.71
N LEU A 217 -9.52 0.48 -12.94
CA LEU A 217 -8.61 1.63 -13.07
C LEU A 217 -7.84 1.63 -14.38
N PHE A 218 -7.43 0.45 -14.88
CA PHE A 218 -6.71 0.32 -16.15
C PHE A 218 -7.49 0.94 -17.31
N GLU A 219 -8.75 0.52 -17.44
CA GLU A 219 -9.58 0.89 -18.58
C GLU A 219 -10.00 2.37 -18.49
N THR A 220 -10.29 2.87 -17.29
CA THR A 220 -10.56 4.29 -17.07
C THR A 220 -9.33 5.14 -17.41
N ALA A 221 -8.14 4.77 -16.91
CA ALA A 221 -6.90 5.49 -17.21
C ALA A 221 -6.55 5.47 -18.70
N ARG A 222 -6.73 4.32 -19.37
CA ARG A 222 -6.55 4.19 -20.83
C ARG A 222 -7.41 5.20 -21.58
N ARG A 223 -8.69 5.29 -21.23
CA ARG A 223 -9.64 6.21 -21.87
C ARG A 223 -9.35 7.67 -21.54
N GLU A 224 -8.95 7.99 -20.32
CA GLU A 224 -8.53 9.34 -19.92
C GLU A 224 -7.37 9.84 -20.79
N LEU A 225 -6.37 8.97 -20.98
CA LEU A 225 -5.18 9.21 -21.79
C LEU A 225 -5.42 9.09 -23.31
N ASN A 226 -6.64 8.75 -23.72
CA ASN A 226 -7.01 8.53 -25.13
C ASN A 226 -6.10 7.51 -25.83
N LEU A 227 -5.72 6.44 -25.12
CA LEU A 227 -4.87 5.36 -25.64
C LEU A 227 -5.72 4.29 -26.35
N PRO A 228 -5.22 3.65 -27.42
CA PRO A 228 -5.96 2.61 -28.14
C PRO A 228 -6.14 1.34 -27.30
N SER A 229 -7.22 0.62 -27.58
CA SER A 229 -7.52 -0.71 -27.03
C SER A 229 -6.70 -1.79 -27.76
N ALA A 230 -6.61 -2.97 -27.15
CA ALA A 230 -5.94 -4.11 -27.76
C ALA A 230 -6.53 -4.47 -29.14
N ASN A 231 -7.86 -4.36 -29.30
CA ASN A 231 -8.53 -4.64 -30.57
C ASN A 231 -8.18 -3.61 -31.66
N GLU A 232 -8.07 -2.33 -31.30
CA GLU A 232 -7.70 -1.25 -32.23
C GLU A 232 -6.24 -1.37 -32.71
N LEU A 233 -5.35 -1.86 -31.84
CA LEU A 233 -3.96 -2.16 -32.22
C LEU A 233 -3.86 -3.31 -33.23
N ILE A 234 -4.74 -4.30 -33.12
CA ILE A 234 -4.79 -5.43 -34.05
C ILE A 234 -5.38 -4.96 -35.40
N SER A 235 -6.50 -4.23 -35.39
CA SER A 235 -7.19 -3.80 -36.61
C SER A 235 -6.42 -2.75 -37.42
N SER A 236 -5.66 -1.87 -36.75
CA SER A 236 -4.85 -0.85 -37.43
C SER A 236 -3.70 -1.44 -38.25
N GLN A 237 -3.30 -2.69 -37.96
CA GLN A 237 -2.25 -3.39 -38.70
C GLN A 237 -2.82 -4.24 -39.85
N SER A 238 -4.03 -4.78 -39.72
CA SER A 238 -4.71 -5.54 -40.80
C SER A 238 -4.97 -4.71 -42.06
N ASN A 239 -5.12 -3.39 -41.92
CA ASN A 239 -5.31 -2.47 -43.05
C ASN A 239 -4.02 -2.13 -43.81
N ASN A 240 -2.84 -2.48 -43.29
CA ASN A 240 -1.56 -2.23 -43.96
C ASN A 240 -1.07 -3.42 -44.81
N GLU A 241 -1.74 -4.57 -44.77
CA GLU A 241 -1.40 -5.77 -45.55
C GLU A 241 -2.41 -6.08 -46.68
N ALA A 242 -3.04 -5.04 -47.25
CA ALA A 242 -3.85 -5.21 -48.46
C ALA A 242 -2.98 -5.26 -49.73
N ASN A 243 -2.13 -6.29 -49.86
CA ASN A 243 -1.78 -6.84 -51.16
C ASN A 243 -1.26 -8.29 -51.05
N GLY A 244 -2.11 -9.28 -51.34
CA GLY A 244 -1.66 -10.62 -51.70
C GLY A 244 -2.35 -11.81 -51.02
N ASN A 245 -3.42 -12.28 -51.66
CA ASN A 245 -3.87 -13.67 -51.77
C ASN A 245 -4.38 -14.44 -50.52
N LEU A 246 -5.58 -15.02 -50.67
CA LEU A 246 -6.20 -15.95 -49.72
C LEU A 246 -5.53 -17.32 -49.80
N GLU A 247 -5.05 -17.82 -48.65
CA GLU A 247 -5.28 -19.17 -48.11
C GLU A 247 -4.22 -19.46 -47.04
N SER A 248 -4.63 -19.56 -45.78
CA SER A 248 -4.17 -20.58 -44.82
C SER A 248 -4.61 -20.22 -43.40
N THR A 249 -4.99 -21.26 -42.67
CA THR A 249 -5.32 -21.30 -41.25
C THR A 249 -4.24 -20.60 -40.42
N GLN A 250 -4.47 -19.36 -39.99
CA GLN A 250 -3.51 -18.62 -39.16
C GLN A 250 -3.70 -18.98 -37.68
N GLU A 251 -2.75 -19.73 -37.15
CA GLU A 251 -2.40 -19.66 -35.74
C GLU A 251 -2.13 -18.19 -35.39
N VAL A 252 -2.71 -17.70 -34.29
CA VAL A 252 -2.57 -16.32 -33.82
C VAL A 252 -1.13 -16.11 -33.35
N GLN A 253 -0.23 -15.85 -34.31
CA GLN A 253 1.15 -15.50 -34.03
C GLN A 253 1.17 -14.03 -33.60
N VAL A 254 1.33 -13.79 -32.29
CA VAL A 254 1.36 -12.43 -31.74
C VAL A 254 2.63 -11.73 -32.25
N ASN A 255 2.45 -10.75 -33.14
CA ASN A 255 3.56 -10.00 -33.73
C ASN A 255 4.37 -9.21 -32.66
N PRO A 256 5.71 -9.16 -32.76
CA PRO A 256 6.56 -8.49 -31.77
C PRO A 256 6.30 -6.98 -31.64
N THR A 257 5.84 -6.33 -32.71
CA THR A 257 5.50 -4.89 -32.71
C THR A 257 4.25 -4.57 -31.89
N SER A 258 3.22 -5.43 -31.93
CA SER A 258 1.99 -5.22 -31.15
C SER A 258 2.23 -5.44 -29.65
N LEU A 259 3.11 -6.39 -29.30
CA LEU A 259 3.55 -6.59 -27.92
C LEU A 259 4.30 -5.38 -27.35
N SER A 260 5.17 -4.75 -28.14
CA SER A 260 5.88 -3.53 -27.71
C SER A 260 4.90 -2.38 -27.47
N GLN A 261 3.97 -2.15 -28.40
CA GLN A 261 2.94 -1.12 -28.26
C GLN A 261 2.07 -1.34 -27.03
N TYR A 262 1.69 -2.59 -26.75
CA TYR A 262 0.93 -2.94 -25.56
C TYR A 262 1.70 -2.66 -24.27
N ARG A 263 2.99 -3.03 -24.21
CA ARG A 263 3.87 -2.71 -23.06
C ARG A 263 4.00 -1.21 -22.82
N ASP A 264 4.10 -0.41 -23.89
CA ASP A 264 4.17 1.04 -23.77
C ASP A 264 2.85 1.65 -23.25
N ILE A 265 1.70 1.10 -23.65
CA ILE A 265 0.40 1.49 -23.12
C ILE A 265 0.29 1.14 -21.63
N GLN A 266 0.67 -0.08 -21.24
CA GLN A 266 0.69 -0.48 -19.83
C GLN A 266 1.56 0.46 -19.00
N ARG A 267 2.78 0.77 -19.47
CA ARG A 267 3.69 1.70 -18.79
C ARG A 267 3.06 3.08 -18.59
N LYS A 268 2.40 3.64 -19.63
CA LYS A 268 1.73 4.95 -19.54
C LYS A 268 0.58 4.94 -18.54
N ILE A 269 -0.18 3.85 -18.47
CA ILE A 269 -1.29 3.70 -17.53
C ILE A 269 -0.78 3.59 -16.10
N VAL A 270 0.24 2.76 -15.86
CA VAL A 270 0.89 2.61 -14.55
C VAL A 270 1.45 3.95 -14.07
N GLU A 271 2.13 4.69 -14.96
CA GLU A 271 2.65 6.02 -14.66
C GLU A 271 1.55 7.04 -14.35
N PHE A 272 0.43 6.98 -15.06
CA PHE A 272 -0.72 7.84 -14.77
C PHE A 272 -1.30 7.54 -13.38
N ILE A 273 -1.50 6.26 -13.05
CA ILE A 273 -2.00 5.81 -11.75
C ILE A 273 -1.06 6.27 -10.63
N ARG A 274 0.25 6.05 -10.81
CA ARG A 274 1.29 6.49 -9.88
C ARG A 274 1.23 7.99 -9.65
N LYS A 275 1.27 8.79 -10.72
CA LYS A 275 1.21 10.26 -10.63
C LYS A 275 -0.07 10.75 -9.98
N ARG A 276 -1.21 10.10 -10.29
CA ARG A 276 -2.49 10.43 -9.67
C ARG A 276 -2.45 10.20 -8.17
N TYR A 277 -1.96 9.05 -7.72
CA TYR A 277 -1.79 8.75 -6.29
C TYR A 277 -0.96 9.82 -5.56
N HIS A 278 0.16 10.26 -6.13
CA HIS A 278 1.02 11.26 -5.49
C HIS A 278 0.32 12.62 -5.28
N ILE A 279 -0.64 12.98 -6.14
CA ILE A 279 -1.48 14.16 -5.93
C ILE A 279 -2.43 13.91 -4.75
N LEU A 280 -3.05 12.72 -4.68
CA LEU A 280 -3.95 12.36 -3.58
C LEU A 280 -3.22 12.33 -2.24
N GLU A 281 -1.99 11.79 -2.21
CA GLU A 281 -1.13 11.75 -1.04
C GLU A 281 -0.84 13.16 -0.52
N LYS A 282 -0.44 14.09 -1.40
CA LYS A 282 -0.24 15.50 -1.02
C LYS A 282 -1.50 16.13 -0.44
N CYS A 283 -2.66 15.81 -1.00
CA CYS A 283 -3.94 16.31 -0.50
C CYS A 283 -4.24 15.77 0.90
N LEU A 284 -3.98 14.47 1.15
CA LEU A 284 -4.11 13.87 2.48
C LEU A 284 -3.18 14.52 3.50
N ASP A 285 -1.92 14.77 3.13
CA ASP A 285 -0.92 15.40 3.99
C ASP A 285 -1.33 16.84 4.36
N ILE A 286 -1.78 17.64 3.38
CA ILE A 286 -2.23 19.02 3.61
C ILE A 286 -3.50 19.04 4.48
N GLU A 287 -4.47 18.18 4.18
CA GLU A 287 -5.70 18.09 4.98
C GLU A 287 -5.41 17.70 6.42
N TYR A 288 -4.56 16.70 6.62
CA TYR A 288 -4.13 16.30 7.96
C TYR A 288 -3.42 17.44 8.69
N ALA A 289 -2.52 18.16 8.02
CA ALA A 289 -1.84 19.31 8.60
C ALA A 289 -2.83 20.40 9.03
N VAL A 290 -3.77 20.78 8.16
CA VAL A 290 -4.83 21.78 8.45
C VAL A 290 -5.64 21.39 9.68
N ILE A 291 -6.10 20.13 9.75
CA ILE A 291 -6.85 19.61 10.88
C ILE A 291 -5.99 19.64 12.16
N LYS A 292 -4.74 19.20 12.07
CA LYS A 292 -3.85 19.08 13.23
C LYS A 292 -3.47 20.42 13.84
N THR A 293 -3.27 21.44 13.00
CA THR A 293 -2.88 22.80 13.44
C THR A 293 -4.08 23.71 13.68
N ASN A 294 -5.31 23.23 13.46
CA ASN A 294 -6.53 24.06 13.47
C ASN A 294 -6.40 25.29 12.56
N THR A 295 -5.80 25.13 11.39
CA THR A 295 -5.63 26.24 10.43
C THR A 295 -7.01 26.68 9.92
N PRO A 296 -7.36 27.98 10.00
CA PRO A 296 -8.63 28.47 9.49
C PRO A 296 -8.74 28.25 7.97
N VAL A 297 -9.84 27.66 7.53
CA VAL A 297 -10.21 27.52 6.12
C VAL A 297 -11.50 28.31 5.87
N PRO A 298 -11.61 29.08 4.78
CA PRO A 298 -12.86 29.79 4.46
C PRO A 298 -14.07 28.86 4.43
N ASP A 299 -15.18 29.26 5.09
CA ASP A 299 -16.37 28.42 5.31
C ASP A 299 -16.96 27.86 4.01
N ASP A 300 -16.93 28.63 2.92
CA ASP A 300 -17.36 28.25 1.56
C ASP A 300 -16.51 27.13 0.93
N LEU A 301 -15.32 26.89 1.49
CA LEU A 301 -14.38 25.86 1.04
C LEU A 301 -14.35 24.62 1.96
N THR A 302 -15.02 24.67 3.12
CA THR A 302 -15.05 23.59 4.13
C THR A 302 -16.08 22.51 3.88
N GLU A 303 -17.00 22.69 2.92
CA GLU A 303 -18.14 21.78 2.72
C GLU A 303 -17.73 20.34 2.32
N GLN A 304 -17.45 19.53 3.34
CA GLN A 304 -17.67 18.09 3.34
C GLN A 304 -19.16 17.88 3.65
N ASN A 305 -20.04 18.21 2.70
CA ASN A 305 -21.49 18.12 2.86
C ASN A 305 -21.89 16.73 3.37
N VAL A 306 -22.35 16.61 4.61
CA VAL A 306 -23.21 15.49 5.01
C VAL A 306 -24.54 15.71 4.28
N PRO A 307 -25.12 14.72 3.55
CA PRO A 307 -26.39 14.92 2.88
C PRO A 307 -27.46 15.32 3.89
N MET A 308 -28.05 16.49 3.69
CA MET A 308 -29.22 16.91 4.44
C MET A 308 -30.36 15.96 4.11
N GLY A 309 -30.74 15.13 5.09
CA GLY A 309 -31.88 14.22 4.99
C GLY A 309 -31.50 12.77 4.70
N HIS A 310 -31.06 12.06 5.74
CA HIS A 310 -31.54 10.75 6.23
C HIS A 310 -30.52 10.32 7.29
N SER A 311 -30.60 10.92 8.49
CA SER A 311 -29.98 10.28 9.66
C SER A 311 -30.66 8.92 9.85
N PRO A 312 -29.94 7.79 9.92
CA PRO A 312 -30.53 6.58 10.48
C PRO A 312 -31.00 6.96 11.89
N ALA A 313 -32.27 6.66 12.20
CA ALA A 313 -32.86 6.96 13.49
C ALA A 313 -31.93 6.44 14.59
N VAL A 314 -31.27 7.36 15.31
CA VAL A 314 -30.56 7.05 16.54
C VAL A 314 -31.64 6.57 17.50
N PRO A 315 -31.63 5.31 17.98
CA PRO A 315 -32.57 4.91 19.01
C PRO A 315 -32.34 5.80 20.22
N ASP A 316 -33.43 6.33 20.78
CA ASP A 316 -33.40 7.19 21.94
C ASP A 316 -32.71 6.46 23.10
N ILE A 317 -31.53 6.95 23.48
CA ILE A 317 -30.71 6.39 24.56
C ILE A 317 -31.48 6.43 25.91
N SER A 318 -32.52 7.27 26.00
CA SER A 318 -33.44 7.31 27.15
C SER A 318 -34.30 6.05 27.29
N GLU A 319 -34.52 5.30 26.20
CA GLU A 319 -35.31 4.07 26.20
C GLU A 319 -34.47 2.85 26.59
N VAL A 320 -33.19 2.79 26.19
CA VAL A 320 -32.24 1.74 26.58
C VAL A 320 -31.92 1.77 28.08
N LEU A 321 -31.95 2.96 28.70
CA LEU A 321 -31.71 3.12 30.14
C LEU A 321 -32.88 2.67 31.03
N ARG A 322 -34.06 2.37 30.46
CA ARG A 322 -35.21 1.83 31.22
C ARG A 322 -35.18 0.31 31.41
N GLU A 323 -34.35 -0.43 30.69
CA GLU A 323 -34.30 -1.90 30.76
C GLU A 323 -33.14 -2.46 31.58
N LEU A 324 -32.41 -1.64 32.34
CA LEU A 324 -31.39 -2.15 33.26
C LEU A 324 -32.02 -2.53 34.61
N PRO A 325 -31.81 -3.77 35.10
CA PRO A 325 -32.28 -4.17 36.42
C PRO A 325 -31.60 -3.34 37.52
N PRO A 326 -32.31 -3.00 38.62
CA PRO A 326 -31.75 -2.19 39.69
C PRO A 326 -30.60 -2.93 40.38
N LEU A 327 -29.42 -2.29 40.42
CA LEU A 327 -28.25 -2.80 41.14
C LEU A 327 -28.50 -2.72 42.64
N VAL A 328 -28.60 -3.90 43.29
CA VAL A 328 -28.67 -4.01 44.75
C VAL A 328 -27.27 -3.77 45.33
N PRO A 329 -27.11 -2.92 46.35
CA PRO A 329 -25.82 -2.75 47.02
C PRO A 329 -25.39 -4.07 47.69
N ILE A 330 -24.18 -4.54 47.37
CA ILE A 330 -23.55 -5.62 48.14
C ILE A 330 -23.09 -5.00 49.46
N CYS A 331 -23.83 -5.28 50.54
CA CYS A 331 -23.43 -4.88 51.88
C CYS A 331 -22.70 -6.03 52.60
N LYS A 332 -21.50 -5.66 53.08
CA LYS A 332 -20.55 -6.28 54.01
C LYS A 332 -19.72 -7.47 53.50
#